data_AF-A0A1A2NTR4-F1
#
_entry.id   AF-A0A1A2NTR4-F1
#
_cell.length_a   1.000
_cell.length_b   1.000
_cell.length_c   1.000
_cell.angle_alpha   90.00
_cell.angle_beta   90.00
_cell.angle_gamma   90.00
#
_symmetry.space_group_name_H-M   'P 1'
#
loop_
_entity.id
_entity.type
_entity.pdbx_description
1 polymer ?
#
loop_
_entity_poly.entity_id
_entity_poly.type
_entity_poly.pdbx_seq_one_letter_code
_entity_poly.pdbx_strand_id
1 'polypeptide(L)'
;MNHYTYRAEWSREHDEYVGRCIEMPWLTHWAPTMREAVAGVEAAVDEVLAEREGEGVPEPITERKFSGTFLVRTSPSLHARLAVEAADQNVSMNHWIVQKLADRPPSGLLDW
;
A
#
# COMPACT_ATOMS: atom_id res chain seq x y z
N MET A 1 -17.05 -5.15 -12.54
CA MET A 1 -16.15 -5.75 -11.53
C MET A 1 -14.85 -4.98 -11.63
N ASN A 2 -14.57 -4.16 -10.64
CA ASN A 2 -13.40 -3.29 -10.68
C ASN A 2 -12.21 -4.01 -10.03
N HIS A 3 -11.01 -3.87 -10.59
CA HIS A 3 -9.83 -4.65 -10.15
C HIS A 3 -9.04 -3.97 -9.02
N TYR A 4 -9.70 -3.11 -8.24
CA TYR A 4 -9.08 -2.40 -7.12
C TYR A 4 -8.72 -3.35 -5.97
N THR A 5 -7.78 -2.91 -5.14
CA THR A 5 -7.31 -3.73 -4.02
C THR A 5 -8.05 -3.35 -2.75
N TYR A 6 -8.87 -4.27 -2.25
CA TYR A 6 -9.63 -4.08 -1.02
C TYR A 6 -8.95 -4.79 0.15
N ARG A 7 -8.98 -4.16 1.33
CA ARG A 7 -8.50 -4.75 2.59
C ARG A 7 -9.52 -4.50 3.69
N ALA A 8 -9.81 -5.52 4.48
CA ALA A 8 -10.70 -5.43 5.63
C ALA A 8 -9.99 -5.89 6.91
N GLU A 9 -10.22 -5.17 8.00
CA GLU A 9 -9.54 -5.39 9.28
C GLU A 9 -10.50 -5.18 10.45
N TRP A 10 -10.29 -5.93 11.52
CA TRP A 10 -11.08 -5.81 12.73
C TRP A 10 -10.62 -4.61 13.58
N SER A 11 -11.54 -3.72 13.93
CA SER A 11 -11.31 -2.65 14.89
C SER A 11 -11.83 -3.05 16.27
N ARG A 12 -10.93 -3.17 17.24
CA ARG A 12 -11.33 -3.41 18.64
C ARG A 12 -12.05 -2.22 19.26
N GLU A 13 -11.79 -1.01 18.77
CA GLU A 13 -12.39 0.21 19.32
C GLU A 13 -13.87 0.35 18.93
N HIS A 14 -14.23 -0.10 17.73
CA HIS A 14 -15.57 0.04 17.17
C HIS A 14 -16.35 -1.29 17.15
N ASP A 15 -15.73 -2.40 17.56
CA ASP A 15 -16.29 -3.77 17.53
C ASP A 15 -16.82 -4.18 16.14
N GLU A 16 -16.20 -3.64 15.09
CA GLU A 16 -16.61 -3.78 13.69
C GLU A 16 -15.39 -3.96 12.78
N TYR A 17 -15.63 -4.50 11.58
CA TYR A 17 -14.64 -4.52 10.50
C TYR A 17 -14.66 -3.19 9.74
N VAL A 18 -13.47 -2.65 9.48
CA VAL A 18 -13.28 -1.54 8.53
C VAL A 18 -12.73 -2.09 7.21
N GLY A 19 -13.48 -1.90 6.14
CA GLY A 19 -13.07 -2.12 4.76
C GLY A 19 -12.49 -0.84 4.20
N ARG A 20 -11.43 -0.94 3.38
CA ARG A 20 -10.79 0.19 2.70
C ARG A 20 -10.29 -0.21 1.32
N CYS A 21 -10.32 0.75 0.39
CA CYS A 21 -9.65 0.64 -0.91
C CYS A 21 -8.22 1.21 -0.78
N ILE A 22 -7.20 0.46 -1.19
CA ILE A 22 -5.79 0.90 -1.05
C ILE A 22 -5.52 2.11 -1.94
N GLU A 23 -6.09 2.13 -3.14
CA GLU A 23 -5.93 3.18 -4.13
C GLU A 23 -6.70 4.46 -3.75
N MET A 24 -7.77 4.32 -2.98
CA MET A 24 -8.60 5.43 -2.50
C MET A 24 -8.77 5.34 -0.97
N PRO A 25 -7.73 5.69 -0.18
CA PRO A 25 -7.75 5.51 1.27
C PRO A 25 -8.84 6.28 2.02
N TRP A 26 -9.45 7.28 1.37
CA TRP A 26 -10.60 8.03 1.90
C TRP A 26 -11.93 7.28 1.76
N LEU A 27 -12.01 6.22 0.94
CA LEU A 27 -13.18 5.35 0.85
C LEU A 27 -13.05 4.23 1.86
N THR A 28 -13.88 4.30 2.90
CA THR A 28 -13.93 3.33 3.98
C THR A 28 -15.37 2.94 4.28
N HIS A 29 -15.59 1.69 4.66
CA HIS A 29 -16.90 1.19 5.07
C HIS A 29 -16.75 0.36 6.34
N TRP A 30 -17.63 0.58 7.30
CA TRP A 30 -17.66 -0.13 8.57
C TRP A 30 -18.82 -1.13 8.55
N ALA A 31 -18.55 -2.36 8.96
CA ALA A 31 -19.58 -3.37 9.05
C ALA A 31 -19.27 -4.45 10.10
N PRO A 32 -20.29 -5.13 10.65
CA PRO A 32 -20.09 -6.21 11.62
C PRO A 32 -19.29 -7.40 11.09
N THR A 33 -19.28 -7.61 9.77
CA THR A 33 -18.55 -8.71 9.13
C THR A 33 -17.56 -8.23 8.07
N MET A 34 -16.46 -8.98 7.91
CA MET A 34 -15.46 -8.74 6.87
C MET A 34 -16.08 -8.66 5.46
N ARG A 35 -17.05 -9.53 5.15
CA ARG A 35 -17.68 -9.56 3.82
C ARG A 35 -18.48 -8.31 3.54
N GLU A 36 -19.26 -7.84 4.51
CA GLU A 36 -20.05 -6.62 4.39
C GLU A 36 -19.13 -5.40 4.30
N ALA A 37 -18.04 -5.37 5.07
CA ALA A 37 -17.07 -4.29 5.01
C ALA A 37 -16.43 -4.17 3.62
N VAL A 38 -16.05 -5.29 3.01
CA VAL A 38 -15.50 -5.30 1.63
C VAL A 38 -16.57 -4.94 0.61
N ALA A 39 -17.75 -5.54 0.68
CA ALA A 39 -18.84 -5.28 -0.27
C ALA A 39 -19.29 -3.81 -0.24
N GLY A 40 -19.33 -3.18 0.93
CA GLY A 40 -19.67 -1.77 1.08
C GLY A 40 -18.63 -0.84 0.47
N VAL A 41 -17.33 -1.14 0.61
CA VAL A 41 -16.28 -0.38 -0.08
C VAL A 41 -16.29 -0.62 -1.58
N GLU A 42 -16.56 -1.85 -2.03
CA GLU A 42 -16.70 -2.16 -3.46
C GLU A 42 -17.82 -1.31 -4.09
N ALA A 43 -18.99 -1.27 -3.46
CA ALA A 43 -20.09 -0.42 -3.92
C ALA A 43 -19.73 1.08 -3.93
N ALA A 44 -19.07 1.58 -2.89
CA ALA A 44 -18.63 2.97 -2.83
C ALA A 44 -17.59 3.32 -3.92
N VAL A 45 -16.72 2.37 -4.29
CA VAL A 45 -15.79 2.52 -5.41
C VAL A 45 -16.56 2.57 -6.73
N ASP A 46 -17.53 1.68 -6.93
CA ASP A 46 -18.35 1.65 -8.15
C ASP A 46 -19.12 2.96 -8.34
N GLU A 47 -19.64 3.55 -7.27
CA GLU A 47 -20.30 4.87 -7.29
C GLU A 47 -19.33 5.98 -7.71
N VAL A 48 -18.12 6.01 -7.15
CA VAL A 48 -17.11 7.02 -7.51
C VAL A 48 -16.67 6.88 -8.97
N LEU A 49 -16.52 5.65 -9.46
CA LEU A 49 -16.20 5.41 -10.87
C LEU A 49 -17.35 5.79 -11.82
N ALA A 50 -18.60 5.66 -11.37
CA ALA A 50 -19.76 6.08 -12.14
C ALA A 50 -19.90 7.61 -12.18
N GLU A 51 -19.55 8.31 -11.10
CA GLU A 51 -19.63 9.78 -11.02
C GLU A 51 -18.47 10.48 -11.75
N ARG A 52 -17.30 9.84 -11.80
CA ARG A 52 -16.08 10.39 -12.40
C ARG A 52 -15.81 9.68 -13.72
N GLU A 53 -16.03 10.33 -14.86
CA GLU A 53 -15.62 9.84 -16.20
C GLU A 53 -14.08 9.80 -16.35
N GLY A 54 -13.37 9.08 -15.49
CA GLY A 54 -11.92 8.86 -15.55
C GLY A 54 -11.03 10.04 -15.12
N GLU A 55 -11.56 11.26 -14.97
CA GLU A 55 -10.75 12.40 -14.51
C GLU A 55 -10.48 12.35 -13.00
N GLY A 56 -9.24 11.99 -12.64
CA GLY A 56 -8.72 12.03 -11.28
C GLY A 56 -8.85 10.75 -10.47
N VAL A 57 -9.32 9.66 -11.08
CA VAL A 57 -9.36 8.34 -10.44
C VAL A 57 -8.01 7.64 -10.61
N PRO A 58 -7.37 7.14 -9.53
CA PRO A 58 -6.14 6.38 -9.62
C PRO A 58 -6.36 5.03 -10.31
N GLU A 59 -5.44 4.60 -11.18
CA GLU A 59 -5.49 3.27 -11.78
C GLU A 59 -5.34 2.16 -10.73
N PRO A 60 -6.02 1.00 -10.88
CA PRO A 60 -5.88 -0.14 -10.00
C PRO A 60 -4.42 -0.59 -9.88
N ILE A 61 -3.93 -0.81 -8.66
CA ILE A 61 -2.53 -1.22 -8.41
C ILE A 61 -2.22 -2.56 -9.11
N THR A 62 -3.21 -3.44 -9.20
CA THR A 62 -3.13 -4.76 -9.85
C THR A 62 -2.84 -4.67 -11.35
N GLU A 63 -3.24 -3.58 -12.00
CA GLU A 63 -3.03 -3.35 -13.43
C GLU A 63 -1.74 -2.58 -13.73
N ARG A 64 -1.08 -2.04 -12.70
CA ARG A 64 0.17 -1.28 -12.86
C ARG A 64 1.32 -2.22 -13.18
N LYS A 65 2.09 -1.87 -14.21
CA LYS A 65 3.35 -2.55 -14.52
C LYS A 65 4.47 -2.00 -13.65
N PHE A 66 4.99 -2.82 -12.75
CA PHE A 66 6.14 -2.46 -11.91
C PHE A 66 7.45 -2.83 -12.61
N SER A 67 8.28 -1.83 -12.92
CA SER A 67 9.57 -2.02 -13.61
C SER A 67 10.70 -2.51 -12.69
N GLY A 68 10.48 -2.54 -11.37
CA GLY A 68 11.51 -2.80 -10.37
C GLY A 68 12.56 -1.70 -10.23
N THR A 69 12.54 -0.68 -11.09
CA THR A 69 13.46 0.47 -11.02
C THR A 69 12.77 1.65 -10.39
N PHE A 70 13.31 2.15 -9.28
CA PHE A 70 12.80 3.35 -8.62
C PHE A 70 13.96 4.27 -8.21
N LEU A 71 13.84 5.56 -8.52
CA LEU A 71 14.83 6.57 -8.17
C LEU A 71 14.43 7.23 -6.84
N VAL A 72 15.25 7.06 -5.80
CA VAL A 72 15.00 7.63 -4.47
C VAL A 72 15.97 8.76 -4.19
N ARG A 73 15.44 9.93 -3.81
CA ARG A 73 16.23 11.02 -3.24
C ARG A 73 16.47 10.74 -1.76
N THR A 74 17.71 10.92 -1.32
CA THR A 74 18.11 10.67 0.08
C THR A 74 19.15 11.70 0.53
N SER A 75 19.37 11.79 1.84
CA SER A 75 20.41 12.67 2.38
C SER A 75 21.81 12.14 2.06
N PRO A 76 22.82 13.01 1.92
CA PRO A 76 24.21 12.58 1.72
C PRO A 76 24.71 11.66 2.84
N SER A 77 24.28 11.89 4.08
CA SER A 77 24.66 11.08 5.25
C SER A 77 24.11 9.66 5.18
N LEU A 78 22.85 9.48 4.75
CA LEU A 78 22.28 8.15 4.58
C LEU A 78 22.90 7.41 3.40
N HIS A 79 23.17 8.11 2.29
CA HIS A 79 23.89 7.53 1.15
C HIS A 79 25.29 7.03 1.55
N ALA A 80 26.06 7.84 2.28
CA ALA A 80 27.39 7.46 2.74
C ALA A 80 27.35 6.21 3.63
N ARG A 81 26.40 6.15 4.57
CA ARG A 81 26.20 4.97 5.43
C ARG A 81 25.89 3.72 4.63
N LEU A 82 24.93 3.79 3.70
CA LEU A 82 24.55 2.65 2.85
C LEU A 82 25.71 2.16 1.99
N ALA A 83 26.54 3.08 1.48
CA ALA A 83 27.72 2.73 0.70
C ALA A 83 28.79 2.00 1.53
N VAL A 84 29.03 2.45 2.77
CA VAL A 84 29.97 1.80 3.70
C VAL A 84 29.45 0.41 4.10
N GLU A 85 28.18 0.30 4.48
CA GLU A 85 27.57 -0.98 4.87
C GLU A 85 27.59 -1.98 3.70
N ALA A 86 27.29 -1.54 2.48
CA ALA A 86 27.35 -2.40 1.30
C ALA A 86 28.77 -2.89 1.00
N ALA A 87 29.78 -2.03 1.17
CA ALA A 87 31.18 -2.40 0.99
C ALA A 87 31.65 -3.41 2.05
N ASP A 88 31.23 -3.25 3.31
CA ASP A 88 31.54 -4.17 4.40
C ASP A 88 30.97 -5.58 4.14
N GLN A 89 29.77 -5.65 3.58
CA GLN A 89 29.12 -6.91 3.21
C GLN A 89 29.54 -7.44 1.83
N ASN A 90 30.45 -6.74 1.14
CA ASN A 90 30.96 -7.08 -0.19
C ASN A 90 29.85 -7.27 -1.24
N VAL A 91 28.82 -6.42 -1.21
CA VAL A 91 27.68 -6.43 -2.13
C VAL A 91 27.49 -5.06 -2.78
N SER A 92 26.72 -4.99 -3.87
CA SER A 92 26.34 -3.70 -4.44
C SER A 92 25.39 -2.95 -3.50
N MET A 93 25.47 -1.62 -3.51
CA MET A 93 24.58 -0.77 -2.70
C MET A 93 23.10 -1.02 -3.02
N ASN A 94 22.74 -1.26 -4.28
CA ASN A 94 21.37 -1.63 -4.65
C ASN A 94 20.95 -2.97 -4.03
N HIS A 95 21.85 -3.96 -4.03
CA HIS A 95 21.57 -5.25 -3.39
C HIS A 95 21.38 -5.11 -1.88
N TRP A 96 22.24 -4.32 -1.22
CA TRP A 96 22.13 -4.03 0.19
C TRP A 96 20.80 -3.34 0.55
N ILE A 97 20.39 -2.35 -0.25
CA ILE A 97 19.10 -1.67 -0.09
C ILE A 97 17.94 -2.67 -0.24
N VAL A 98 17.98 -3.54 -1.25
CA VAL A 98 16.93 -4.56 -1.45
C VAL A 98 16.85 -5.51 -0.26
N GLN A 99 17.98 -5.98 0.29
CA GLN A 99 17.99 -6.81 1.50
C GLN A 99 17.35 -6.09 2.69
N LYS A 100 17.74 -4.83 2.94
CA LYS A 100 17.15 -4.02 4.02
C LYS A 100 15.66 -3.78 3.85
N LEU A 101 15.17 -3.66 2.62
CA LEU A 101 13.74 -3.51 2.32
C LEU A 101 12.98 -4.82 2.47
N ALA A 102 13.59 -5.95 2.10
CA ALA A 102 13.00 -7.28 2.23
C ALA A 102 12.88 -7.73 3.70
N ASP A 103 13.82 -7.33 4.55
CA ASP A 103 13.80 -7.59 5.99
C ASP A 103 12.77 -6.75 6.76
N ARG A 104 12.04 -5.85 6.07
CA ARG A 104 10.97 -5.08 6.71
C ARG A 104 9.77 -6.00 6.96
N PRO A 105 9.29 -6.17 8.21
CA PRO A 105 8.03 -6.86 8.44
C PRO A 105 6.93 -6.12 7.69
N PRO A 106 5.99 -6.83 7.03
CA PRO A 106 4.88 -6.18 6.35
C PRO A 106 4.17 -5.30 7.38
N SER A 107 4.08 -4.00 7.10
CA SER A 107 3.42 -3.05 8.01
C SER A 107 2.06 -3.60 8.41
N GLY A 108 1.91 -3.92 9.69
CA GLY A 108 0.61 -4.17 10.27
C GLY A 108 -0.13 -2.84 10.25
N LEU A 109 -1.37 -2.81 9.76
CA LEU A 109 -2.15 -1.57 9.67
C LEU A 109 -2.64 -1.07 11.06
N LEU A 110 -2.14 -1.70 12.13
CA LEU A 110 -2.31 -1.35 13.55
C LEU A 110 -0.96 -1.00 14.22
N ASP A 111 0.04 -0.56 13.44
CA ASP A 111 1.24 0.07 14.00
C ASP A 111 0.84 1.50 14.48
N TRP A 112 0.33 1.59 15.71
CA TRP A 112 0.23 2.84 16.49
C TRP A 112 1.46 3.03 17.37
#